data_AF-R1GUX1-F1
#
_entry.id   AF-R1GUX1-F1
#
_cell.length_a   1.000
_cell.length_b   1.000
_cell.length_c   1.000
_cell.angle_alpha   90.00
_cell.angle_beta   90.00
_cell.angle_gamma   90.00
#
_symmetry.space_group_name_H-M   'P 1'
#
loop_
_entity.id
_entity.type
_entity.pdbx_description
1 polymer ?
#
loop_
_entity_poly.entity_id
_entity_poly.type
_entity_poly.pdbx_seq_one_letter_code
_entity_poly.pdbx_strand_id
1 'polypeptide(L)'
;MNLIADYDHGLGVYAADDQLGWDVGGLGGEAPLFFSILDVRIDEMLRVLWAAHDDLFRNVASGRPAFDMELAKSVFTSDNTRQYLSAFLHRCHHEIPVVHRPTFSVETASTALLLAMVMIGSMFCAPRDDTFSARRFIGIAEEFIYNQELFTRHPRHFQTRAAEAHPEDIQTVQAALIIAILQSGMNDIQTRRRIRVQRHPQLVAVVRSLDLPSSRHRPSPSWHEFIADEVRIRLATYTFLFDAHLTLFLAHPPSMSLAEMTGALPSPSTLFEATTPSDHARLSAAQLAAPPAPLSLSHWVSGLLSETPWPTCPSSPPSAPHLYLALQALQAVAHTARATGLGATSGAFAAVLRAADRWEQLWRRADVDADKSPADRSVRHAFLRHAAESCWLIKKQRSTCFEFP
;
A
#
# COMPACT_ATOMS: atom_id res chain seq x y z
N MET A 1 -10.21 -24.61 -12.82
CA MET A 1 -10.15 -23.27 -13.47
C MET A 1 -11.42 -22.47 -13.19
N ASN A 2 -11.86 -22.42 -11.91
CA ASN A 2 -13.03 -21.65 -11.45
C ASN A 2 -12.93 -21.41 -9.92
N LEU A 3 -11.75 -20.98 -9.45
CA LEU A 3 -11.47 -20.63 -8.05
C LEU A 3 -11.36 -19.11 -7.84
N ILE A 4 -11.67 -18.31 -8.87
CA ILE A 4 -11.51 -16.85 -8.90
C ILE A 4 -12.84 -16.12 -8.56
N ALA A 5 -13.97 -16.83 -8.53
CA ALA A 5 -15.28 -16.20 -8.32
C ALA A 5 -15.58 -15.85 -6.85
N ASP A 6 -14.98 -16.55 -5.88
CA ASP A 6 -15.23 -16.36 -4.44
C ASP A 6 -14.08 -15.66 -3.69
N TYR A 7 -13.07 -15.14 -4.41
CA TYR A 7 -12.00 -14.36 -3.78
C TYR A 7 -12.50 -12.93 -3.57
N ASP A 8 -13.23 -12.71 -2.48
CA ASP A 8 -13.48 -11.39 -1.92
C ASP A 8 -12.11 -10.76 -1.62
N HIS A 9 -11.79 -9.63 -2.24
CA HIS A 9 -10.43 -9.05 -2.35
C HIS A 9 -9.86 -8.51 -1.03
N GLY A 10 -10.14 -9.13 0.11
CA GLY A 10 -9.69 -8.70 1.44
C GLY A 10 -10.25 -7.33 1.89
N LEU A 11 -11.01 -6.66 1.02
CA LEU A 11 -11.70 -5.38 1.26
C LEU A 11 -13.18 -5.61 1.63
N GLY A 12 -13.56 -6.86 1.92
CA GLY A 12 -14.92 -7.31 2.22
C GLY A 12 -15.49 -6.74 3.53
N VAL A 13 -16.63 -6.07 3.39
CA VAL A 13 -17.63 -5.60 4.36
C VAL A 13 -17.31 -5.89 5.84
N TYR A 14 -16.62 -4.95 6.49
CA TYR A 14 -16.59 -4.89 7.94
C TYR A 14 -17.97 -4.45 8.46
N ALA A 15 -18.54 -5.20 9.40
CA ALA A 15 -19.77 -4.82 10.09
C ALA A 15 -19.71 -3.35 10.52
N ALA A 16 -20.80 -2.62 10.26
CA ALA A 16 -20.93 -1.22 10.62
C ALA A 16 -20.99 -1.13 12.14
N ASP A 17 -19.90 -0.69 12.76
CA ASP A 17 -19.97 -0.10 14.08
C ASP A 17 -20.03 1.41 13.84
N ASP A 18 -21.24 1.96 13.92
CA ASP A 18 -21.58 3.35 13.58
C ASP A 18 -21.03 4.37 14.61
N GLN A 19 -20.14 3.94 15.52
CA GLN A 19 -19.53 4.77 16.57
C GLN A 19 -17.99 4.71 16.53
N LEU A 20 -17.40 4.95 15.37
CA LEU A 20 -15.97 5.29 15.32
C LEU A 20 -15.81 6.77 15.70
N GLY A 21 -15.43 7.00 16.97
CA GLY A 21 -15.13 8.33 17.50
C GLY A 21 -14.09 9.06 16.64
N TRP A 22 -14.35 10.33 16.35
CA TRP A 22 -13.41 11.22 15.66
C TRP A 22 -12.39 11.74 16.68
N ASP A 23 -11.30 11.02 16.87
CA ASP A 23 -10.18 11.43 17.73
C ASP A 23 -8.84 11.18 17.02
N VAL A 24 -8.76 11.58 15.74
CA VAL A 24 -7.55 11.42 14.92
C VAL A 24 -7.10 12.78 14.38
N GLY A 25 -5.89 13.22 14.77
CA GLY A 25 -5.21 14.35 14.13
C GLY A 25 -5.11 15.66 14.91
N GLY A 26 -5.03 15.64 16.24
CA GLY A 26 -4.65 16.82 17.03
C GLY A 26 -5.64 18.00 17.02
N LEU A 27 -6.85 17.81 16.50
CA LEU A 27 -7.93 18.79 16.49
C LEU A 27 -9.08 18.33 17.39
N GLY A 28 -8.79 18.17 18.69
CA GLY A 28 -9.81 18.23 19.75
C GLY A 28 -10.35 19.65 19.97
N GLY A 29 -10.33 20.49 18.93
CA GLY A 29 -10.78 21.88 18.95
C GLY A 29 -12.24 22.00 18.52
N GLU A 30 -12.91 23.04 19.02
CA GLU A 30 -14.34 23.29 18.87
C GLU A 30 -14.89 22.91 17.49
N ALA A 31 -15.87 22.00 17.46
CA ALA A 31 -16.51 21.47 16.25
C ALA A 31 -16.78 22.50 15.12
N PRO A 32 -17.19 23.77 15.39
CA PRO A 32 -17.45 24.74 14.34
C PRO A 32 -16.25 25.06 13.44
N LEU A 33 -15.03 25.14 13.99
CA LEU A 33 -13.82 25.48 13.22
C LEU A 33 -13.42 24.33 12.29
N PHE A 34 -13.53 23.09 12.76
CA PHE A 34 -13.24 21.91 11.96
C PHE A 34 -14.15 21.81 10.73
N PHE A 35 -15.47 21.99 10.91
CA PHE A 35 -16.41 21.97 9.78
C PHE A 35 -16.11 23.08 8.78
N SER A 36 -15.71 24.28 9.24
CA SER A 36 -15.33 25.38 8.34
C SER A 36 -14.10 25.07 7.48
N ILE A 37 -13.07 24.41 8.06
CA ILE A 37 -11.89 23.97 7.30
C ILE A 37 -12.29 22.89 6.31
N LEU A 38 -13.08 21.91 6.76
CA LEU A 38 -13.52 20.79 5.93
C LEU A 38 -14.32 21.27 4.72
N ASP A 39 -15.18 22.27 4.87
CA ASP A 39 -15.96 22.86 3.78
C ASP A 39 -15.06 23.50 2.72
N VAL A 40 -14.01 24.23 3.14
CA VAL A 40 -13.01 24.79 2.21
C VAL A 40 -12.30 23.67 1.43
N ARG A 41 -11.89 22.60 2.12
CA ARG A 41 -11.22 21.45 1.50
C ARG A 41 -12.15 20.67 0.57
N ILE A 42 -13.45 20.59 0.89
CA ILE A 42 -14.49 20.01 0.03
C ILE A 42 -14.65 20.82 -1.26
N ASP A 43 -14.74 22.14 -1.15
CA ASP A 43 -14.82 23.03 -2.32
C ASP A 43 -13.62 22.85 -3.24
N GLU A 44 -12.41 22.71 -2.69
CA GLU A 44 -11.21 22.39 -3.47
C GLU A 44 -11.33 21.04 -4.18
N MET A 45 -11.75 19.98 -3.47
CA MET A 45 -11.97 18.65 -4.06
C MET A 45 -12.98 18.68 -5.21
N LEU A 46 -14.10 19.39 -5.03
CA LEU A 46 -15.13 19.55 -6.06
C LEU A 46 -14.58 20.29 -7.29
N ARG A 47 -13.78 21.35 -7.09
CA ARG A 47 -13.14 22.10 -8.19
C ARG A 47 -12.17 21.23 -8.98
N VAL A 48 -11.31 20.45 -8.31
CA VAL A 48 -10.34 19.60 -9.00
C VAL A 48 -11.01 18.42 -9.72
N LEU A 49 -12.07 17.84 -9.16
CA LEU A 49 -12.86 16.80 -9.83
C LEU A 49 -13.55 17.34 -11.09
N TRP A 50 -14.16 18.51 -11.00
CA TRP A 50 -14.77 19.16 -12.15
C TRP A 50 -13.74 19.46 -13.24
N ALA A 51 -12.59 20.03 -12.88
CA ALA A 51 -11.52 20.35 -13.83
C ALA A 51 -10.92 19.08 -14.49
N ALA A 52 -10.70 18.01 -13.72
CA ALA A 52 -10.20 16.74 -14.23
C ALA A 52 -11.21 16.05 -15.16
N HIS A 53 -12.50 16.12 -14.83
CA HIS A 53 -13.56 15.66 -15.73
C HIS A 53 -13.58 16.47 -17.03
N ASP A 54 -13.47 17.80 -16.93
CA ASP A 54 -13.42 18.66 -18.12
C ASP A 54 -12.23 18.25 -19.02
N ASP A 55 -11.05 18.07 -18.44
CA ASP A 55 -9.87 17.66 -19.19
C ASP A 55 -10.02 16.28 -19.85
N LEU A 56 -10.54 15.29 -19.11
CA LEU A 56 -10.75 13.92 -19.59
C LEU A 56 -11.62 13.87 -20.85
N PHE A 57 -12.63 14.75 -20.93
CA PHE A 57 -13.57 14.78 -22.05
C PHE A 57 -13.36 15.96 -23.00
N ARG A 58 -12.23 16.68 -22.90
CA ARG A 58 -11.95 17.89 -23.71
C ARG A 58 -11.99 17.61 -25.23
N ASN A 59 -11.54 16.43 -25.65
CA ASN A 59 -11.41 16.05 -27.06
C ASN A 59 -12.60 15.23 -27.61
N VAL A 60 -13.69 15.08 -26.84
CA VAL A 60 -14.86 14.31 -27.26
C VAL A 60 -15.80 15.22 -28.04
N ALA A 61 -15.80 15.06 -29.37
CA ALA A 61 -16.50 15.95 -30.31
C ALA A 61 -18.05 15.87 -30.26
N SER A 62 -18.63 14.77 -29.79
CA SER A 62 -20.08 14.62 -29.64
C SER A 62 -20.45 13.79 -28.41
N GLY A 63 -21.51 14.18 -27.71
CA GLY A 63 -22.03 13.43 -26.56
C GLY A 63 -21.17 13.51 -25.30
N ARG A 64 -20.45 14.61 -25.08
CA ARG A 64 -19.68 14.85 -23.85
C ARG A 64 -20.58 14.65 -22.61
N PRO A 65 -20.28 13.70 -21.70
CA PRO A 65 -21.06 13.55 -20.48
C PRO A 65 -20.93 14.83 -19.65
N ALA A 66 -22.03 15.28 -19.05
CA ALA A 66 -21.99 16.42 -18.13
C ALA A 66 -21.46 15.96 -16.76
N PHE A 67 -20.64 16.80 -16.11
CA PHE A 67 -20.27 16.57 -14.72
C PHE A 67 -21.48 16.82 -13.83
N ASP A 68 -21.90 15.79 -13.09
CA ASP A 68 -23.04 15.84 -12.18
C ASP A 68 -22.65 16.54 -10.87
N MET A 69 -22.66 17.87 -10.89
CA MET A 69 -22.25 18.70 -9.74
C MET A 69 -23.19 18.54 -8.54
N GLU A 70 -24.49 18.32 -8.78
CA GLU A 70 -25.44 18.14 -7.69
C GLU A 70 -25.21 16.81 -6.97
N LEU A 71 -24.94 15.73 -7.73
CA LEU A 71 -24.52 14.47 -7.12
C LEU A 71 -23.15 14.58 -6.44
N ALA A 72 -22.21 15.35 -7.00
CA ALA A 72 -20.93 15.57 -6.36
C ALA A 72 -21.11 16.24 -4.99
N LYS A 73 -21.91 17.30 -4.90
CA LYS A 73 -22.21 17.98 -3.63
C LYS A 73 -22.93 17.09 -2.62
N SER A 74 -23.78 16.15 -3.07
CA SER A 74 -24.42 15.20 -2.16
C SER A 74 -23.46 14.13 -1.63
N VAL A 75 -22.42 13.77 -2.39
CA VAL A 75 -21.36 12.84 -1.97
C VAL A 75 -20.36 13.53 -1.05
N PHE A 76 -19.88 14.71 -1.43
CA PHE A 76 -18.85 15.47 -0.71
C PHE A 76 -19.48 16.49 0.24
N THR A 77 -20.20 16.01 1.25
CA THR A 77 -20.62 16.83 2.40
C THR A 77 -19.60 16.75 3.52
N SER A 78 -19.64 17.70 4.46
CA SER A 78 -18.75 17.71 5.63
C SER A 78 -18.93 16.45 6.47
N ASP A 79 -20.17 15.98 6.66
CA ASP A 79 -20.45 14.73 7.37
C ASP A 79 -19.91 13.49 6.64
N ASN A 80 -20.17 13.38 5.34
CA ASN A 80 -19.72 12.23 4.55
C ASN A 80 -18.20 12.20 4.48
N THR A 81 -17.56 13.34 4.22
CA THR A 81 -16.10 13.44 4.14
C THR A 81 -15.45 13.06 5.47
N ARG A 82 -15.99 13.55 6.60
CA ARG A 82 -15.54 13.15 7.94
C ARG A 82 -15.69 11.64 8.17
N GLN A 83 -16.83 11.07 7.79
CA GLN A 83 -17.10 9.64 7.94
C GLN A 83 -16.15 8.80 7.08
N TYR A 84 -15.93 9.18 5.82
CA TYR A 84 -15.06 8.47 4.88
C TYR A 84 -13.60 8.54 5.34
N LEU A 85 -13.11 9.70 5.77
CA LEU A 85 -11.77 9.84 6.34
C LEU A 85 -11.59 8.99 7.61
N SER A 86 -12.58 9.00 8.51
CA SER A 86 -12.56 8.14 9.70
C SER A 86 -12.51 6.66 9.32
N ALA A 87 -13.31 6.22 8.35
CA ALA A 87 -13.30 4.86 7.86
C ALA A 87 -11.94 4.46 7.26
N PHE A 88 -11.28 5.35 6.51
CA PHE A 88 -9.91 5.11 6.04
C PHE A 88 -8.94 4.90 7.22
N LEU A 89 -8.89 5.83 8.17
CA LEU A 89 -7.91 5.84 9.27
C LEU A 89 -8.07 4.64 10.23
N HIS A 90 -9.30 4.14 10.39
CA HIS A 90 -9.58 3.03 11.31
C HIS A 90 -9.62 1.65 10.62
N ARG A 91 -10.02 1.57 9.35
CA ARG A 91 -10.25 0.28 8.68
C ARG A 91 -9.22 0.00 7.59
N CYS A 92 -8.85 1.01 6.80
CA CYS A 92 -7.93 0.84 5.66
C CYS A 92 -6.46 0.99 6.07
N HIS A 93 -6.16 1.89 7.01
CA HIS A 93 -4.78 2.22 7.40
C HIS A 93 -3.98 1.00 7.87
N HIS A 94 -4.62 0.05 8.53
CA HIS A 94 -3.96 -1.18 8.96
C HIS A 94 -3.48 -2.06 7.79
N GLU A 95 -4.17 -2.01 6.65
CA GLU A 95 -3.78 -2.73 5.43
C GLU A 95 -2.77 -1.93 4.58
N ILE A 96 -2.89 -0.59 4.57
CA ILE A 96 -2.06 0.31 3.76
C ILE A 96 -1.52 1.46 4.64
N PRO A 97 -0.60 1.19 5.58
CA PRO A 97 -0.11 2.15 6.57
C PRO A 97 0.88 3.16 5.98
N VAL A 98 0.55 3.77 4.85
CA VAL A 98 1.42 4.72 4.16
C VAL A 98 1.24 6.15 4.66
N VAL A 99 0.20 6.44 5.46
CA VAL A 99 -0.08 7.76 6.04
C VAL A 99 0.11 7.71 7.55
N HIS A 100 0.94 8.58 8.13
CA HIS A 100 1.09 8.62 9.59
C HIS A 100 -0.13 9.26 10.26
N ARG A 101 -1.01 8.46 10.89
CA ARG A 101 -2.29 8.96 11.43
C ARG A 101 -2.13 10.06 12.48
N PRO A 102 -1.21 9.97 13.46
CA PRO A 102 -1.10 11.00 14.49
C PRO A 102 -0.73 12.39 13.99
N THR A 103 0.01 12.51 12.88
CA THR A 103 0.39 13.82 12.30
C THR A 103 -0.42 14.18 11.06
N PHE A 104 -1.40 13.36 10.68
CA PHE A 104 -2.26 13.69 9.56
C PHE A 104 -3.17 14.87 9.92
N SER A 105 -3.23 15.87 9.03
CA SER A 105 -4.11 17.03 9.16
C SER A 105 -4.85 17.27 7.85
N VAL A 106 -6.17 17.45 7.96
CA VAL A 106 -7.05 17.76 6.82
C VAL A 106 -6.71 19.12 6.20
N GLU A 107 -6.24 20.06 7.01
CA GLU A 107 -5.89 21.41 6.58
C GLU A 107 -4.66 21.41 5.67
N THR A 108 -3.64 20.61 6.02
CA THR A 108 -2.32 20.66 5.36
C THR A 108 -2.07 19.54 4.36
N ALA A 109 -2.92 18.49 4.35
CA ALA A 109 -2.81 17.41 3.37
C ALA A 109 -3.09 17.93 1.96
N SER A 110 -2.42 17.38 0.95
CA SER A 110 -2.65 17.70 -0.45
C SER A 110 -4.05 17.27 -0.86
N THR A 111 -4.66 18.01 -1.80
CA THR A 111 -5.99 17.67 -2.31
C THR A 111 -6.01 16.28 -2.94
N ALA A 112 -4.91 15.85 -3.57
CA ALA A 112 -4.75 14.51 -4.12
C ALA A 112 -4.83 13.42 -3.04
N LEU A 113 -4.11 13.59 -1.91
CA LEU A 113 -4.14 12.63 -0.81
C LEU A 113 -5.51 12.59 -0.13
N LEU A 114 -6.10 13.76 0.16
CA LEU A 114 -7.45 13.84 0.73
C LEU A 114 -8.46 13.12 -0.14
N LEU A 115 -8.45 13.40 -1.44
CA LEU A 115 -9.39 12.79 -2.38
C LEU A 115 -9.21 11.27 -2.42
N ALA A 116 -7.99 10.76 -2.48
CA ALA A 116 -7.72 9.33 -2.44
C ALA A 116 -8.22 8.67 -1.14
N MET A 117 -7.95 9.28 0.02
CA MET A 117 -8.41 8.80 1.33
C MET A 117 -9.94 8.80 1.45
N VAL A 118 -10.60 9.84 0.95
CA VAL A 118 -12.07 9.95 0.91
C VAL A 118 -12.67 8.88 -0.01
N MET A 119 -12.11 8.70 -1.21
CA MET A 119 -12.59 7.69 -2.17
C MET A 119 -12.48 6.28 -1.60
N ILE A 120 -11.33 5.88 -1.08
CA ILE A 120 -11.17 4.53 -0.53
C ILE A 120 -11.97 4.36 0.77
N GLY A 121 -12.04 5.41 1.60
CA GLY A 121 -12.79 5.42 2.85
C GLY A 121 -14.28 5.19 2.65
N SER A 122 -14.86 5.76 1.58
CA SER A 122 -16.27 5.55 1.22
C SER A 122 -16.63 4.07 0.99
N MET A 123 -15.66 3.24 0.59
CA MET A 123 -15.86 1.80 0.39
C MET A 123 -15.95 1.00 1.69
N PHE A 124 -15.48 1.58 2.80
CA PHE A 124 -15.50 0.96 4.12
C PHE A 124 -16.67 1.42 5.00
N CYS A 125 -17.50 2.33 4.48
CA CYS A 125 -18.72 2.80 5.13
C CYS A 125 -19.92 1.88 4.84
N ALA A 126 -20.97 1.99 5.67
CA ALA A 126 -22.19 1.23 5.47
C ALA A 126 -22.83 1.59 4.11
N PRO A 127 -23.35 0.60 3.34
CA PRO A 127 -23.93 0.86 2.03
C PRO A 127 -25.12 1.83 2.11
N ARG A 128 -24.92 3.03 1.55
CA ARG A 128 -25.86 4.15 1.46
C ARG A 128 -25.77 4.80 0.08
N ASP A 129 -26.78 5.53 -0.33
CA ASP A 129 -26.85 6.12 -1.69
C ASP A 129 -25.63 6.99 -2.04
N ASP A 130 -25.12 7.74 -1.06
CA ASP A 130 -23.91 8.55 -1.16
C ASP A 130 -22.64 7.70 -1.34
N THR A 131 -22.47 6.62 -0.57
CA THR A 131 -21.32 5.69 -0.71
C THR A 131 -21.32 4.97 -2.07
N PHE A 132 -22.50 4.62 -2.59
CA PHE A 132 -22.62 4.08 -3.95
C PHE A 132 -22.31 5.13 -5.01
N SER A 133 -22.79 6.36 -4.80
CA SER A 133 -22.59 7.48 -5.72
C SER A 133 -21.13 7.94 -5.75
N ALA A 134 -20.39 7.83 -4.64
CA ALA A 134 -18.96 8.12 -4.57
C ALA A 134 -18.14 7.38 -5.63
N ARG A 135 -18.55 6.14 -5.98
CA ARG A 135 -17.90 5.33 -7.00
C ARG A 135 -17.83 6.00 -8.38
N ARG A 136 -18.80 6.88 -8.70
CA ARG A 136 -18.82 7.62 -9.97
C ARG A 136 -17.66 8.61 -10.10
N PHE A 137 -17.08 9.03 -8.98
CA PHE A 137 -16.00 10.01 -8.94
C PHE A 137 -14.60 9.38 -8.84
N ILE A 138 -14.49 8.08 -8.54
CA ILE A 138 -13.20 7.37 -8.40
C ILE A 138 -12.34 7.49 -9.67
N GLY A 139 -12.93 7.26 -10.85
CA GLY A 139 -12.21 7.37 -12.11
C GLY A 139 -11.72 8.79 -12.40
N ILE A 140 -12.49 9.81 -12.01
CA ILE A 140 -12.12 11.22 -12.19
C ILE A 140 -11.00 11.59 -11.21
N ALA A 141 -11.08 11.11 -9.97
CA ALA A 141 -10.03 11.27 -8.95
C ALA A 141 -8.71 10.63 -9.40
N GLU A 142 -8.76 9.42 -9.96
CA GLU A 142 -7.59 8.76 -10.55
C GLU A 142 -6.94 9.63 -11.63
N GLU A 143 -7.73 10.16 -12.59
CA GLU A 143 -7.20 11.03 -13.64
C GLU A 143 -6.57 12.31 -13.06
N PHE A 144 -7.21 12.95 -12.08
CA PHE A 144 -6.64 14.09 -11.38
C PHE A 144 -5.27 13.78 -10.74
N ILE A 145 -5.17 12.64 -10.05
CA ILE A 145 -3.95 12.21 -9.35
C ILE A 145 -2.83 11.88 -10.35
N TYR A 146 -3.12 11.14 -11.42
CA TYR A 146 -2.12 10.75 -12.41
C TYR A 146 -1.80 11.83 -13.45
N ASN A 147 -2.56 12.93 -13.48
CA ASN A 147 -2.22 14.14 -14.24
C ASN A 147 -1.42 15.15 -13.42
N GLN A 148 -1.12 14.87 -12.14
CA GLN A 148 -0.19 15.68 -11.37
C GLN A 148 1.16 15.75 -12.06
N GLU A 149 1.84 16.87 -11.86
CA GLU A 149 3.11 17.16 -12.53
C GLU A 149 4.17 16.06 -12.29
N LEU A 150 4.13 15.43 -11.12
CA LEU A 150 4.99 14.30 -10.76
C LEU A 150 4.89 13.12 -11.75
N PHE A 151 3.70 12.84 -12.29
CA PHE A 151 3.43 11.71 -13.19
C PHE A 151 3.51 12.06 -14.67
N THR A 152 3.45 13.34 -15.03
CA THR A 152 3.50 13.82 -16.41
C THR A 152 4.90 14.27 -16.84
N ARG A 153 5.79 14.61 -15.89
CA ARG A 153 7.18 14.96 -16.17
C ARG A 153 8.01 13.73 -16.58
N HIS A 154 8.95 13.94 -17.51
CA HIS A 154 9.86 12.89 -17.95
C HIS A 154 10.82 12.47 -16.82
N PRO A 155 11.04 11.15 -16.56
CA PRO A 155 11.85 10.65 -15.44
C PRO A 155 13.26 11.23 -15.32
N ARG A 156 13.87 11.64 -16.44
CA ARG A 156 15.20 12.27 -16.48
C ARG A 156 15.31 13.59 -15.70
N HIS A 157 14.18 14.26 -15.43
CA HIS A 157 14.19 15.52 -14.67
C HIS A 157 14.24 15.32 -13.15
N PHE A 158 14.07 14.10 -12.64
CA PHE A 158 14.15 13.80 -11.20
C PHE A 158 15.55 13.37 -10.74
N GLN A 159 16.45 13.06 -11.67
CA GLN A 159 17.82 12.55 -11.39
C GLN A 159 18.66 13.50 -10.52
N THR A 160 18.22 14.75 -10.31
CA THR A 160 18.92 15.76 -9.52
C THR A 160 18.36 15.97 -8.11
N ARG A 161 17.27 15.31 -7.69
CA ARG A 161 16.53 15.70 -6.47
C ARG A 161 16.13 14.59 -5.48
N ALA A 162 16.71 13.38 -5.57
CA ALA A 162 16.38 12.27 -4.66
C ALA A 162 16.49 12.64 -3.15
N ALA A 163 17.39 13.56 -2.80
CA ALA A 163 17.58 14.02 -1.41
C ALA A 163 16.48 14.96 -0.89
N GLU A 164 15.63 15.54 -1.74
CA GLU A 164 14.64 16.57 -1.36
C GLU A 164 13.31 16.40 -2.11
N ALA A 165 12.76 15.19 -2.16
CA ALA A 165 11.37 15.01 -2.59
C ALA A 165 10.46 15.89 -1.71
N HIS A 166 9.70 16.80 -2.32
CA HIS A 166 8.84 17.73 -1.60
C HIS A 166 7.78 16.91 -0.84
N PRO A 167 7.32 17.34 0.37
CA PRO A 167 6.28 16.63 1.09
C PRO A 167 5.03 16.36 0.24
N GLU A 168 4.68 17.28 -0.67
CA GLU A 168 3.57 17.13 -1.62
C GLU A 168 3.80 16.03 -2.67
N ASP A 169 5.04 15.83 -3.13
CA ASP A 169 5.36 14.73 -4.07
C ASP A 169 5.10 13.39 -3.39
N ILE A 170 5.54 13.24 -2.14
CA ILE A 170 5.30 12.05 -1.33
C ILE A 170 3.80 11.81 -1.14
N GLN A 171 3.02 12.85 -0.86
CA GLN A 171 1.57 12.76 -0.72
C GLN A 171 0.87 12.41 -2.04
N THR A 172 1.41 12.86 -3.17
CA THR A 172 0.93 12.49 -4.50
C THR A 172 1.19 11.01 -4.81
N VAL A 173 2.35 10.46 -4.39
CA VAL A 173 2.62 9.01 -4.48
C VAL A 173 1.71 8.21 -3.55
N GLN A 174 1.46 8.67 -2.32
CA GLN A 174 0.47 8.07 -1.41
C GLN A 174 -0.91 8.00 -2.07
N ALA A 175 -1.38 9.11 -2.65
CA ALA A 175 -2.67 9.18 -3.33
C ALA A 175 -2.76 8.19 -4.51
N ALA A 176 -1.72 8.14 -5.35
CA ALA A 176 -1.66 7.24 -6.51
C ALA A 176 -1.66 5.76 -6.09
N LEU A 177 -0.92 5.39 -5.04
CA LEU A 177 -0.93 4.03 -4.52
C LEU A 177 -2.30 3.66 -3.93
N ILE A 178 -2.90 4.54 -3.12
CA ILE A 178 -4.20 4.30 -2.49
C ILE A 178 -5.30 4.13 -3.55
N ILE A 179 -5.37 5.02 -4.55
CA ILE A 179 -6.39 4.94 -5.60
C ILE A 179 -6.20 3.70 -6.48
N ALA A 180 -4.96 3.32 -6.79
CA ALA A 180 -4.67 2.11 -7.55
C ALA A 180 -5.07 0.84 -6.79
N ILE A 181 -4.82 0.76 -5.48
CA ILE A 181 -5.25 -0.35 -4.65
C ILE A 181 -6.78 -0.42 -4.60
N LEU A 182 -7.46 0.70 -4.33
CA LEU A 182 -8.92 0.80 -4.33
C LEU A 182 -9.51 0.21 -5.63
N GLN A 183 -9.03 0.71 -6.76
CA GLN A 183 -9.57 0.35 -8.06
C GLN A 183 -9.20 -1.08 -8.49
N SER A 184 -8.11 -1.65 -7.97
CA SER A 184 -7.73 -3.04 -8.25
C SER A 184 -8.73 -4.04 -7.66
N GLY A 185 -9.29 -3.71 -6.49
CA GLY A 185 -10.34 -4.49 -5.83
C GLY A 185 -11.71 -4.38 -6.51
N MET A 186 -11.93 -3.35 -7.34
CA MET A 186 -13.19 -3.21 -8.08
C MET A 186 -13.32 -4.29 -9.16
N ASN A 187 -14.52 -4.84 -9.32
CA ASN A 187 -14.80 -5.85 -10.35
C ASN A 187 -15.07 -5.24 -11.73
N ASP A 188 -14.13 -4.42 -12.22
CA ASP A 188 -14.17 -3.83 -13.55
C ASP A 188 -12.93 -4.22 -14.37
N ILE A 189 -13.16 -4.86 -15.51
CA ILE A 189 -12.11 -5.40 -16.38
C ILE A 189 -11.27 -4.27 -16.99
N GLN A 190 -11.91 -3.16 -17.40
CA GLN A 190 -11.22 -2.06 -18.05
C GLN A 190 -10.32 -1.30 -17.06
N THR A 191 -10.82 -1.02 -15.86
CA THR A 191 -10.05 -0.44 -14.77
C THR A 191 -8.88 -1.32 -14.39
N ARG A 192 -9.09 -2.63 -14.17
CA ARG A 192 -8.00 -3.58 -13.89
C ARG A 192 -6.96 -3.62 -15.01
N ARG A 193 -7.38 -3.54 -16.28
CA ARG A 193 -6.45 -3.44 -17.42
C ARG A 193 -5.65 -2.14 -17.36
N ARG A 194 -6.31 -0.98 -17.18
CA ARG A 194 -5.66 0.35 -17.09
C ARG A 194 -4.64 0.40 -15.96
N ILE A 195 -4.96 -0.15 -14.79
CA ILE A 195 -4.03 -0.25 -13.66
C ILE A 195 -2.75 -0.98 -14.09
N ARG A 196 -2.87 -2.18 -14.68
CA ARG A 196 -1.71 -3.00 -15.05
C ARG A 196 -0.88 -2.40 -16.17
N VAL A 197 -1.51 -1.84 -17.21
CA VAL A 197 -0.79 -1.43 -18.43
C VAL A 197 -0.33 0.02 -18.41
N GLN A 198 -0.90 0.86 -17.54
CA GLN A 198 -0.66 2.30 -17.53
C GLN A 198 -0.31 2.82 -16.14
N ARG A 199 -1.21 2.70 -15.16
CA ARG A 199 -1.07 3.40 -13.87
C ARG A 199 0.00 2.83 -12.97
N HIS A 200 0.08 1.51 -12.87
CA HIS A 200 1.10 0.86 -12.05
C HIS A 200 2.51 1.06 -12.62
N PRO A 201 2.76 0.89 -13.93
CA PRO A 201 4.06 1.28 -14.52
C PRO A 201 4.43 2.74 -14.29
N GLN A 202 3.48 3.68 -14.38
CA GLN A 202 3.69 5.09 -14.06
C GLN A 202 4.07 5.29 -12.58
N LEU A 203 3.37 4.63 -11.66
CA LEU A 203 3.66 4.64 -10.23
C LEU A 203 5.07 4.13 -9.93
N VAL A 204 5.43 2.97 -10.48
CA VAL A 204 6.76 2.38 -10.32
C VAL A 204 7.86 3.29 -10.86
N ALA A 205 7.63 3.95 -12.01
CA ALA A 205 8.58 4.89 -12.57
C ALA A 205 8.85 6.09 -11.65
N VAL A 206 7.81 6.65 -11.03
CA VAL A 206 7.94 7.75 -10.04
C VAL A 206 8.59 7.27 -8.75
N VAL A 207 8.20 6.11 -8.22
CA VAL A 207 8.81 5.52 -7.02
C VAL A 207 10.31 5.33 -7.22
N ARG A 208 10.74 4.89 -8.41
CA ARG A 208 12.16 4.79 -8.78
C ARG A 208 12.84 6.15 -8.96
N SER A 209 12.16 7.12 -9.57
CA SER A 209 12.74 8.45 -9.82
C SER A 209 13.02 9.23 -8.54
N LEU A 210 12.27 8.92 -7.47
CA LEU A 210 12.45 9.44 -6.12
C LEU A 210 13.39 8.59 -5.25
N ASP A 211 13.99 7.51 -5.80
CA ASP A 211 14.85 6.56 -5.08
C ASP A 211 14.22 5.97 -3.80
N LEU A 212 12.89 5.83 -3.78
CA LEU A 212 12.18 5.28 -2.62
C LEU A 212 12.59 3.83 -2.29
N PRO A 213 12.84 2.93 -3.25
CA PRO A 213 13.28 1.55 -2.97
C PRO A 213 14.56 1.45 -2.15
N SER A 214 15.39 2.50 -2.12
CA SER A 214 16.64 2.59 -1.37
C SER A 214 16.51 3.36 -0.05
N SER A 215 15.31 3.82 0.31
CA SER A 215 15.06 4.69 1.48
C SER A 215 15.44 4.01 2.81
N ARG A 216 15.99 4.81 3.72
CA ARG A 216 16.44 4.40 5.05
C ARG A 216 16.21 5.51 6.06
N HIS A 217 16.07 5.15 7.33
CA HIS A 217 16.11 6.11 8.43
C HIS A 217 17.48 6.79 8.49
N ARG A 218 17.47 8.10 8.64
CA ARG A 218 18.68 8.86 8.97
C ARG A 218 19.22 8.45 10.35
N PRO A 219 20.53 8.62 10.61
CA PRO A 219 21.10 8.41 11.94
C PRO A 219 20.52 9.42 12.93
N SER A 220 20.04 8.94 14.09
CA SER A 220 19.51 9.77 15.18
C SER A 220 18.46 10.82 14.72
N PRO A 221 17.39 10.40 14.03
CA PRO A 221 16.40 11.33 13.48
C PRO A 221 15.55 11.93 14.61
N SER A 222 15.11 13.18 14.45
CA SER A 222 13.97 13.68 15.22
C SER A 222 12.70 12.88 14.88
N TRP A 223 11.66 12.96 15.73
CA TRP A 223 10.42 12.22 15.50
C TRP A 223 9.77 12.53 14.14
N HIS A 224 9.76 13.80 13.72
CA HIS A 224 9.22 14.20 12.41
C HIS A 224 10.09 13.69 11.24
N GLU A 225 11.41 13.65 11.41
CA GLU A 225 12.32 13.10 10.41
C GLU A 225 12.17 11.58 10.29
N PHE A 226 12.00 10.88 11.41
CA PHE A 226 11.68 9.46 11.43
C PHE A 226 10.38 9.19 10.67
N ILE A 227 9.30 9.92 10.96
CA ILE A 227 8.02 9.77 10.26
C ILE A 227 8.20 9.97 8.75
N ALA A 228 8.93 11.01 8.35
CA ALA A 228 9.16 11.31 6.95
C ALA A 228 9.96 10.20 6.24
N ASP A 229 10.98 9.64 6.89
CA ASP A 229 11.79 8.54 6.35
C ASP A 229 10.98 7.23 6.30
N GLU A 230 10.23 6.93 7.35
CA GLU A 230 9.39 5.74 7.49
C GLU A 230 8.24 5.74 6.46
N VAL A 231 7.61 6.89 6.17
CA VAL A 231 6.62 7.01 5.09
C VAL A 231 7.22 6.65 3.73
N ARG A 232 8.46 7.06 3.44
CA ARG A 232 9.15 6.71 2.19
C ARG A 232 9.44 5.21 2.11
N ILE A 233 9.93 4.62 3.19
CA ILE A 233 10.16 3.17 3.32
C ILE A 233 8.86 2.39 3.09
N ARG A 234 7.77 2.83 3.73
CA ARG A 234 6.45 2.21 3.59
C ARG A 234 5.91 2.36 2.17
N LEU A 235 6.02 3.53 1.55
CA LEU A 235 5.60 3.71 0.15
C LEU A 235 6.29 2.73 -0.78
N ALA A 236 7.62 2.61 -0.74
CA ALA A 236 8.34 1.64 -1.55
C ALA A 236 7.89 0.20 -1.27
N THR A 237 7.73 -0.15 0.01
CA THR A 237 7.32 -1.49 0.45
C THR A 237 5.90 -1.83 -0.02
N TYR A 238 4.95 -0.92 0.13
CA TYR A 238 3.55 -1.16 -0.22
C TYR A 238 3.31 -1.04 -1.73
N THR A 239 4.10 -0.26 -2.48
CA THR A 239 4.12 -0.35 -3.95
C THR A 239 4.65 -1.71 -4.41
N PHE A 240 5.70 -2.25 -3.77
CA PHE A 240 6.20 -3.60 -4.08
C PHE A 240 5.18 -4.69 -3.73
N LEU A 241 4.50 -4.59 -2.58
CA LEU A 241 3.41 -5.51 -2.22
C LEU A 241 2.27 -5.45 -3.24
N PHE A 242 1.88 -4.25 -3.68
CA PHE A 242 0.88 -4.08 -4.71
C PHE A 242 1.32 -4.70 -6.04
N ASP A 243 2.59 -4.52 -6.46
CA ASP A 243 3.16 -5.20 -7.64
C ASP A 243 3.04 -6.73 -7.53
N ALA A 244 3.43 -7.29 -6.38
CA ALA A 244 3.33 -8.72 -6.12
C ALA A 244 1.87 -9.23 -6.15
N HIS A 245 0.92 -8.44 -5.64
CA HIS A 245 -0.51 -8.77 -5.72
C HIS A 245 -1.03 -8.75 -7.15
N LEU A 246 -0.64 -7.77 -7.97
CA LEU A 246 -0.99 -7.75 -9.40
C LEU A 246 -0.42 -8.98 -10.12
N THR A 247 0.79 -9.42 -9.76
CA THR A 247 1.35 -10.67 -10.28
C THR A 247 0.55 -11.88 -9.85
N LEU A 248 0.23 -12.00 -8.56
CA LEU A 248 -0.46 -13.16 -8.01
C LEU A 248 -1.90 -13.29 -8.52
N PHE A 249 -2.68 -12.20 -8.47
CA PHE A 249 -4.12 -12.24 -8.71
C PHE A 249 -4.49 -11.97 -10.17
N LEU A 250 -3.65 -11.25 -10.92
CA LEU A 250 -3.96 -10.82 -12.28
C LEU A 250 -2.94 -11.32 -13.32
N ALA A 251 -2.03 -12.24 -12.94
CA ALA A 251 -1.00 -12.81 -13.79
C ALA A 251 -0.16 -11.76 -14.53
N HIS A 252 0.05 -10.60 -13.89
CA HIS A 252 0.88 -9.53 -14.44
C HIS A 252 2.36 -9.81 -14.19
N PRO A 253 3.26 -9.69 -15.17
CA PRO A 253 4.70 -9.74 -14.90
C PRO A 253 5.07 -8.69 -13.84
N PRO A 254 5.90 -9.04 -12.83
CA PRO A 254 6.37 -8.06 -11.84
C PRO A 254 7.00 -6.85 -12.53
N SER A 255 6.51 -5.67 -12.21
CA SER A 255 7.09 -4.41 -12.69
C SER A 255 8.23 -3.95 -11.79
N MET A 256 8.27 -4.42 -10.54
CA MET A 256 9.35 -4.18 -9.58
C MET A 256 10.22 -5.42 -9.40
N SER A 257 11.53 -5.22 -9.27
CA SER A 257 12.47 -6.32 -9.04
C SER A 257 12.76 -6.48 -7.55
N LEU A 258 13.10 -7.69 -7.11
CA LEU A 258 13.61 -7.86 -5.75
C LEU A 258 14.94 -7.10 -5.54
N ALA A 259 15.77 -7.03 -6.58
CA ALA A 259 17.12 -6.47 -6.49
C ALA A 259 17.13 -4.96 -6.17
N GLU A 260 16.11 -4.21 -6.58
CA GLU A 260 16.01 -2.77 -6.29
C GLU A 260 15.52 -2.46 -4.87
N MET A 261 14.93 -3.42 -4.14
CA MET A 261 14.42 -3.24 -2.78
C MET A 261 15.55 -3.27 -1.74
N THR A 262 16.47 -2.31 -1.84
CA THR A 262 17.71 -2.23 -1.05
C THR A 262 17.57 -1.42 0.23
N GLY A 263 16.49 -0.65 0.39
CA GLY A 263 16.19 0.17 1.55
C GLY A 263 15.88 -0.62 2.82
N ALA A 264 15.63 0.11 3.91
CA ALA A 264 15.23 -0.49 5.18
C ALA A 264 13.86 -1.18 5.08
N LEU A 265 13.61 -2.13 5.97
CA LEU A 265 12.26 -2.68 6.15
C LEU A 265 11.41 -1.71 7.02
N PRO A 266 10.07 -1.68 6.84
CA PRO A 266 9.21 -0.87 7.69
C PRO A 266 9.38 -1.20 9.17
N SER A 267 9.36 -0.18 10.00
CA SER A 267 9.34 -0.29 11.45
C SER A 267 8.03 -0.93 11.94
N PRO A 268 7.98 -1.44 13.18
CA PRO A 268 6.72 -1.88 13.78
C PRO A 268 5.66 -0.77 13.76
N SER A 269 4.40 -1.12 13.47
CA SER A 269 3.31 -0.12 13.42
C SER A 269 3.14 0.62 14.75
N THR A 270 3.46 0.01 15.89
CA THR A 270 3.45 0.67 17.20
C THR A 270 4.45 1.82 17.29
N LEU A 271 5.64 1.66 16.71
CA LEU A 271 6.66 2.72 16.65
C LEU A 271 6.28 3.79 15.64
N PHE A 272 5.78 3.38 14.47
CA PHE A 272 5.31 4.33 13.46
C PHE A 272 4.17 5.19 14.01
N GLU A 273 3.18 4.61 14.68
CA GLU A 273 1.99 5.29 15.19
C GLU A 273 2.20 5.99 16.55
N ALA A 274 3.44 6.19 16.99
CA ALA A 274 3.72 6.97 18.19
C ALA A 274 3.10 8.36 18.05
N THR A 275 2.35 8.83 19.06
CA THR A 275 1.59 10.09 18.97
C THR A 275 2.38 11.32 19.41
N THR A 276 3.48 11.12 20.14
CA THR A 276 4.33 12.20 20.65
C THR A 276 5.82 11.87 20.47
N PRO A 277 6.71 12.87 20.43
CA PRO A 277 8.15 12.65 20.41
C PRO A 277 8.66 11.82 21.60
N SER A 278 8.03 11.98 22.77
CA SER A 278 8.41 11.26 23.99
C SER A 278 8.02 9.79 23.92
N ASP A 279 6.83 9.49 23.40
CA ASP A 279 6.40 8.11 23.14
C ASP A 279 7.29 7.43 22.10
N HIS A 280 7.62 8.14 21.03
CA HIS A 280 8.56 7.64 20.03
C HIS A 280 9.91 7.32 20.66
N ALA A 281 10.51 8.23 21.44
CA ALA A 281 11.80 8.00 22.09
C ALA A 281 11.78 6.76 23.00
N ARG A 282 10.71 6.57 23.78
CA ARG A 282 10.51 5.39 24.63
C ARG A 282 10.42 4.10 23.81
N LEU A 283 9.65 4.10 22.73
CA LEU A 283 9.47 2.94 21.85
C LEU A 283 10.74 2.61 21.05
N SER A 284 11.46 3.63 20.56
CA SER A 284 12.75 3.45 19.89
C SER A 284 13.77 2.80 20.85
N ALA A 285 13.86 3.26 22.09
CA ALA A 285 14.76 2.68 23.08
C ALA A 285 14.47 1.20 23.35
N ALA A 286 13.18 0.82 23.43
CA ALA A 286 12.79 -0.59 23.55
C ALA A 286 13.17 -1.42 22.31
N GLN A 287 13.06 -0.83 21.11
CA GLN A 287 13.43 -1.49 19.86
C GLN A 287 14.95 -1.72 19.73
N LEU A 288 15.79 -0.81 20.26
CA LEU A 288 17.25 -0.99 20.28
C LEU A 288 17.67 -2.19 21.16
N ALA A 289 16.86 -2.58 22.14
CA ALA A 289 17.10 -3.76 22.97
C ALA A 289 16.67 -5.07 22.28
N ALA A 290 15.90 -4.99 21.20
CA ALA A 290 15.43 -6.14 20.42
C ALA A 290 16.49 -6.61 19.40
N PRO A 291 16.39 -7.84 18.88
CA PRO A 291 17.26 -8.31 17.80
C PRO A 291 17.20 -7.39 16.57
N PRO A 292 18.33 -7.16 15.87
CA PRO A 292 18.35 -6.28 14.71
C PRO A 292 17.47 -6.84 13.58
N ALA A 293 16.67 -5.96 12.97
CA ALA A 293 15.88 -6.30 11.80
C ALA A 293 16.78 -6.60 10.58
N PRO A 294 16.31 -7.36 9.58
CA PRO A 294 17.05 -7.55 8.34
C PRO A 294 17.38 -6.22 7.65
N LEU A 295 18.56 -6.15 7.02
CA LEU A 295 19.10 -4.91 6.42
C LEU A 295 18.24 -4.34 5.30
N SER A 296 17.66 -5.22 4.47
CA SER A 296 16.73 -4.90 3.39
C SER A 296 15.94 -6.14 2.97
N LEU A 297 14.85 -5.93 2.23
CA LEU A 297 14.09 -7.03 1.64
C LEU A 297 14.94 -7.84 0.66
N SER A 298 15.70 -7.15 -0.20
CA SER A 298 16.58 -7.79 -1.19
C SER A 298 17.62 -8.70 -0.52
N HIS A 299 18.32 -8.19 0.50
CA HIS A 299 19.31 -8.94 1.25
C HIS A 299 18.69 -10.14 1.96
N TRP A 300 17.54 -9.94 2.59
CA TRP A 300 16.87 -10.97 3.36
C TRP A 300 16.42 -12.14 2.49
N VAL A 301 15.73 -11.86 1.39
CA VAL A 301 15.22 -12.89 0.47
C VAL A 301 16.38 -13.57 -0.27
N SER A 302 17.45 -12.84 -0.58
CA SER A 302 18.67 -13.44 -1.15
C SER A 302 19.30 -14.47 -0.19
N GLY A 303 19.29 -14.20 1.11
CA GLY A 303 19.70 -15.18 2.13
C GLY A 303 18.79 -16.40 2.20
N LEU A 304 17.47 -16.24 1.99
CA LEU A 304 16.55 -17.38 1.90
C LEU A 304 16.81 -18.22 0.65
N LEU A 305 17.16 -17.60 -0.48
CA LEU A 305 17.46 -18.26 -1.76
C LEU A 305 18.84 -18.93 -1.81
N SER A 306 19.78 -18.48 -0.97
CA SER A 306 21.20 -18.85 -1.04
C SER A 306 21.45 -20.36 -0.97
N GLU A 307 22.48 -20.81 -1.68
CA GLU A 307 23.02 -22.16 -1.50
C GLU A 307 23.67 -22.30 -0.11
N THR A 308 23.68 -23.53 0.39
CA THR A 308 24.06 -23.87 1.77
C THR A 308 25.52 -23.52 2.10
N PRO A 309 25.87 -23.27 3.38
CA PRO A 309 25.01 -23.37 4.58
C PRO A 309 23.97 -22.24 4.65
N TRP A 310 22.90 -22.40 5.45
CA TRP A 310 21.88 -21.36 5.65
C TRP A 310 22.48 -20.28 6.56
N PRO A 311 23.13 -19.23 6.00
CA PRO A 311 24.03 -18.38 6.79
C PRO A 311 23.25 -17.44 7.71
N THR A 312 21.93 -17.33 7.47
CA THR A 312 21.03 -16.32 8.00
C THR A 312 19.85 -16.92 8.76
N CYS A 313 19.93 -18.15 9.27
CA CYS A 313 18.90 -18.64 10.20
C CYS A 313 18.93 -17.76 11.46
N PRO A 314 17.96 -16.86 11.65
CA PRO A 314 17.99 -15.92 12.76
C PRO A 314 17.60 -16.68 14.03
N SER A 315 18.27 -16.34 15.14
CA SER A 315 17.98 -16.92 16.46
C SER A 315 16.55 -16.64 16.91
N SER A 316 16.02 -15.47 16.56
CA SER A 316 14.61 -15.08 16.70
C SER A 316 13.96 -14.95 15.32
N PRO A 317 12.74 -15.46 15.11
CA PRO A 317 12.04 -15.23 13.85
C PRO A 317 11.74 -13.73 13.65
N PRO A 318 11.80 -13.22 12.41
CA PRO A 318 11.31 -11.87 12.09
C PRO A 318 9.81 -11.72 12.38
N SER A 319 9.34 -10.48 12.42
CA SER A 319 7.91 -10.17 12.60
C SER A 319 7.05 -10.79 11.49
N ALA A 320 5.79 -11.11 11.80
CA ALA A 320 4.85 -11.65 10.81
C ALA A 320 4.70 -10.77 9.54
N PRO A 321 4.62 -9.42 9.64
CA PRO A 321 4.62 -8.55 8.46
C PRO A 321 5.89 -8.67 7.61
N HIS A 322 7.07 -8.77 8.22
CA HIS A 322 8.33 -8.96 7.47
C HIS A 322 8.41 -10.33 6.80
N LEU A 323 7.90 -11.38 7.46
CA LEU A 323 7.79 -12.70 6.85
C LEU A 323 6.81 -12.67 5.67
N TYR A 324 5.67 -12.02 5.79
CA TYR A 324 4.73 -11.88 4.68
C TYR A 324 5.33 -11.12 3.50
N LEU A 325 6.06 -10.02 3.75
CA LEU A 325 6.76 -9.29 2.70
C LEU A 325 7.80 -10.18 1.99
N ALA A 326 8.57 -10.98 2.74
CA ALA A 326 9.51 -11.95 2.17
C ALA A 326 8.79 -13.01 1.31
N LEU A 327 7.60 -13.46 1.75
CA LEU A 327 6.79 -14.41 0.98
C LEU A 327 6.33 -13.81 -0.36
N GLN A 328 5.83 -12.57 -0.35
CA GLN A 328 5.42 -11.87 -1.58
C GLN A 328 6.60 -11.68 -2.54
N ALA A 329 7.78 -11.36 -2.02
CA ALA A 329 9.00 -11.31 -2.83
C ALA A 329 9.37 -12.68 -3.44
N LEU A 330 9.25 -13.77 -2.68
CA LEU A 330 9.48 -15.13 -3.21
C LEU A 330 8.47 -15.49 -4.31
N GLN A 331 7.21 -15.05 -4.20
CA GLN A 331 6.21 -15.22 -5.26
C GLN A 331 6.60 -14.49 -6.55
N ALA A 332 7.05 -13.23 -6.43
CA ALA A 332 7.54 -12.46 -7.58
C ALA A 332 8.75 -13.14 -8.25
N VAL A 333 9.71 -13.65 -7.47
CA VAL A 333 10.87 -14.41 -7.99
C VAL A 333 10.42 -15.69 -8.69
N ALA A 334 9.50 -16.45 -8.09
CA ALA A 334 8.96 -17.67 -8.67
C ALA A 334 8.24 -17.40 -10.00
N HIS A 335 7.44 -16.35 -10.06
CA HIS A 335 6.74 -15.95 -11.28
C HIS A 335 7.72 -15.55 -12.38
N THR A 336 8.73 -14.74 -12.07
CA THR A 336 9.77 -14.34 -13.04
C THR A 336 10.54 -15.55 -13.56
N ALA A 337 10.95 -16.47 -12.70
CA ALA A 337 11.66 -17.69 -13.11
C ALA A 337 10.84 -18.58 -14.06
N ARG A 338 9.50 -18.58 -13.91
CA ARG A 338 8.56 -19.24 -14.83
C ARG A 338 8.46 -18.51 -16.15
N ALA A 339 8.22 -17.20 -16.11
CA ALA A 339 7.98 -16.38 -17.28
C ALA A 339 9.19 -16.33 -18.23
N THR A 340 10.42 -16.37 -17.69
CA THR A 340 11.66 -16.32 -18.49
C THR A 340 12.18 -17.67 -18.95
N GLY A 341 11.55 -18.78 -18.54
CA GLY A 341 12.03 -20.15 -18.83
C GLY A 341 13.34 -20.53 -18.12
N LEU A 342 13.93 -19.62 -17.31
CA LEU A 342 15.17 -19.84 -16.57
C LEU A 342 15.03 -20.93 -15.50
N GLY A 343 13.81 -21.23 -15.04
CA GLY A 343 13.60 -22.13 -13.91
C GLY A 343 14.10 -23.57 -14.12
N ALA A 344 14.08 -24.10 -15.35
CA ALA A 344 14.51 -25.48 -15.63
C ALA A 344 16.04 -25.62 -15.78
N THR A 345 16.75 -24.55 -16.17
CA THR A 345 18.18 -24.58 -16.49
C THR A 345 19.07 -23.92 -15.43
N SER A 346 18.52 -23.03 -14.59
CA SER A 346 19.31 -22.20 -13.65
C SER A 346 19.26 -22.62 -12.17
N GLY A 347 18.55 -23.72 -11.84
CA GLY A 347 18.34 -24.09 -10.43
C GLY A 347 17.45 -23.12 -9.63
N ALA A 348 16.89 -22.08 -10.28
CA ALA A 348 16.07 -21.06 -9.62
C ALA A 348 14.84 -21.64 -8.90
N PHE A 349 14.17 -22.66 -9.45
CA PHE A 349 13.07 -23.34 -8.74
C PHE A 349 13.55 -24.07 -7.48
N ALA A 350 14.72 -24.70 -7.53
CA ALA A 350 15.29 -25.33 -6.35
C ALA A 350 15.61 -24.28 -5.28
N ALA A 351 16.14 -23.11 -5.67
CA ALA A 351 16.35 -21.99 -4.77
C ALA A 351 15.06 -21.46 -4.14
N VAL A 352 14.00 -21.27 -4.94
CA VAL A 352 12.68 -20.83 -4.46
C VAL A 352 12.07 -21.84 -3.50
N LEU A 353 12.14 -23.14 -3.79
CA LEU A 353 11.62 -24.18 -2.90
C LEU A 353 12.37 -24.21 -1.57
N ARG A 354 13.71 -24.16 -1.61
CA ARG A 354 14.53 -24.06 -0.39
C ARG A 354 14.17 -22.82 0.42
N ALA A 355 13.98 -21.68 -0.24
CA ALA A 355 13.58 -20.44 0.40
C ALA A 355 12.19 -20.55 1.04
N ALA A 356 11.23 -21.21 0.37
CA ALA A 356 9.91 -21.47 0.91
C ALA A 356 9.94 -22.43 2.12
N ASP A 357 10.79 -23.45 2.11
CA ASP A 357 11.00 -24.34 3.27
C ASP A 357 11.61 -23.60 4.46
N ARG A 358 12.61 -22.75 4.21
CA ARG A 358 13.22 -21.88 5.24
C ARG A 358 12.22 -20.88 5.80
N TRP A 359 11.43 -20.25 4.93
CA TRP A 359 10.36 -19.34 5.31
C TRP A 359 9.32 -20.03 6.20
N GLU A 360 8.86 -21.23 5.83
CA GLU A 360 7.85 -21.98 6.60
C GLU A 360 8.36 -22.32 8.00
N GLN A 361 9.65 -22.68 8.14
CA GLN A 361 10.26 -22.91 9.45
C GLN A 361 10.23 -21.66 10.33
N LEU A 362 10.50 -20.47 9.76
CA LEU A 362 10.45 -19.21 10.49
C LEU A 362 9.02 -18.81 10.84
N TRP A 363 8.09 -18.99 9.91
CA TRP A 363 6.67 -18.72 10.12
C TRP A 363 6.10 -19.53 11.28
N ARG A 364 6.39 -20.84 11.33
CA ARG A 364 5.94 -21.70 12.44
C ARG A 364 6.49 -21.25 13.79
N ARG A 365 7.73 -20.77 13.87
CA ARG A 365 8.31 -20.22 15.12
C ARG A 365 7.60 -18.93 15.53
N ALA A 366 7.38 -18.02 14.58
CA ALA A 366 6.67 -16.76 14.84
C ALA A 366 5.21 -16.97 15.26
N ASP A 367 4.54 -17.96 14.68
CA ASP A 367 3.14 -18.29 14.99
C ASP A 367 3.00 -18.85 16.42
N VAL A 368 3.92 -19.72 16.84
CA VAL A 368 3.99 -20.24 18.22
C VAL A 368 4.22 -19.13 19.24
N ASP A 369 4.97 -18.08 18.89
CA ASP A 369 5.17 -16.93 19.77
C ASP A 369 3.94 -16.02 19.81
N ALA A 370 3.22 -15.85 18.71
CA ALA A 370 1.96 -15.11 18.67
C ALA A 370 0.83 -15.79 19.48
N ASP A 371 0.83 -17.13 19.57
CA ASP A 371 -0.15 -17.88 20.37
C ASP A 371 -0.06 -17.59 21.88
N LYS A 372 1.10 -17.13 22.35
CA LYS A 372 1.32 -16.72 23.75
C LYS A 372 0.73 -15.35 24.07
N SER A 373 0.39 -14.54 23.05
CA SER A 373 -0.15 -13.18 23.16
C SER A 373 -1.41 -13.01 22.30
N PRO A 374 -2.62 -13.24 22.84
CA PRO A 374 -3.86 -13.18 22.06
C PRO A 374 -4.14 -11.81 21.41
N ALA A 375 -3.55 -10.72 21.93
CA ALA A 375 -3.62 -9.39 21.32
C ALA A 375 -2.96 -9.34 19.92
N ASP A 376 -1.88 -10.10 19.69
CA ASP A 376 -1.15 -10.11 18.41
C ASP A 376 -1.90 -10.89 17.30
N ARG A 377 -2.81 -11.79 17.66
CA ARG A 377 -3.68 -12.50 16.70
C ARG A 377 -4.72 -11.58 16.06
N SER A 378 -5.28 -10.64 16.82
CA SER A 378 -6.32 -9.72 16.37
C SER A 378 -5.85 -8.71 15.32
N VAL A 379 -4.53 -8.50 15.19
CA VAL A 379 -3.92 -7.49 14.32
C VAL A 379 -3.45 -8.06 12.98
N ARG A 380 -3.68 -9.36 12.71
CA ARG A 380 -3.38 -9.97 11.41
C ARG A 380 -4.35 -9.44 10.35
N HIS A 381 -3.84 -8.48 9.58
CA HIS A 381 -4.47 -7.92 8.39
C HIS A 381 -4.86 -9.05 7.41
N ALA A 382 -5.89 -8.85 6.57
CA ALA A 382 -6.61 -9.93 5.88
C ALA A 382 -5.68 -10.89 5.11
N PHE A 383 -4.65 -10.35 4.46
CA PHE A 383 -3.70 -11.14 3.68
C PHE A 383 -2.69 -11.95 4.51
N LEU A 384 -2.34 -11.50 5.72
CA LEU A 384 -1.46 -12.25 6.63
C LEU A 384 -2.07 -13.59 7.05
N ARG A 385 -3.40 -13.66 7.11
CA ARG A 385 -4.12 -14.87 7.53
C ARG A 385 -3.92 -16.02 6.56
N HIS A 386 -3.67 -15.72 5.28
CA HIS A 386 -3.51 -16.70 4.20
C HIS A 386 -2.04 -16.91 3.80
N ALA A 387 -1.09 -16.54 4.66
CA ALA A 387 0.33 -16.64 4.35
C ALA A 387 0.80 -18.10 4.20
N ALA A 388 0.26 -19.03 5.00
CA ALA A 388 0.61 -20.45 4.90
C ALA A 388 0.15 -21.06 3.57
N GLU A 389 -1.08 -20.76 3.16
CA GLU A 389 -1.67 -21.18 1.90
C GLU A 389 -0.93 -20.57 0.71
N SER A 390 -0.54 -19.30 0.82
CA SER A 390 0.29 -18.61 -0.16
C SER A 390 1.67 -19.26 -0.34
N CYS A 391 2.30 -19.70 0.75
CA CYS A 391 3.54 -20.48 0.71
C CYS A 391 3.34 -21.86 0.09
N TRP A 392 2.24 -22.54 0.42
CA TRP A 392 1.90 -23.82 -0.19
C TRP A 392 1.72 -23.69 -1.71
N LEU A 393 1.07 -22.61 -2.18
CA LEU A 393 0.93 -22.32 -3.60
C LEU A 393 2.28 -22.21 -4.29
N ILE A 394 3.26 -21.49 -3.71
CA ILE A 394 4.64 -21.42 -4.27
C ILE A 394 5.23 -22.81 -4.46
N LYS A 395 5.08 -23.69 -3.46
CA LYS A 395 5.63 -25.06 -3.51
C LYS A 395 4.94 -25.91 -4.59
N LYS A 396 3.63 -25.75 -4.76
CA LYS A 396 2.84 -26.51 -5.75
C LYS A 396 3.08 -26.08 -7.20
N GLN A 397 3.58 -24.88 -7.45
CA GLN A 397 3.85 -24.39 -8.82
C GLN A 397 4.86 -25.24 -9.60
N ARG A 398 5.65 -26.11 -8.94
CA ARG A 398 6.53 -27.10 -9.60
C ARG A 398 5.76 -28.25 -10.26
N SER A 399 4.64 -28.70 -9.68
CA SER A 399 3.91 -29.88 -10.13
C SER A 399 3.29 -29.70 -11.52
N THR A 400 2.83 -28.48 -11.84
CA THR A 400 2.21 -28.18 -13.14
C THR A 400 3.20 -27.91 -14.28
N CYS A 401 4.50 -27.77 -13.98
CA CYS A 401 5.53 -27.59 -15.01
C CYS A 401 6.07 -28.93 -15.56
N PHE A 402 5.72 -30.06 -14.91
CA PHE A 402 6.05 -31.42 -15.37
C PHE A 402 4.84 -32.22 -15.86
N GLU A 403 3.65 -31.60 -15.86
CA GLU A 403 2.40 -32.18 -16.37
C GLU A 403 1.81 -31.26 -17.44
N PHE A 404 2.48 -31.15 -18.57
CA PHE A 404 1.83 -30.91 -19.85
C PHE A 404 2.40 -31.95 -20.84
N PRO A 405 1.55 -32.74 -21.51
CA PRO A 405 1.98 -33.76 -22.48
C PRO A 405 2.64 -33.15 -23.72
#